data_AF-A0A921HU74-F1
#
_entry.id   AF-A0A921HU74-F1
#
_cell.length_a   1.000
_cell.length_b   1.000
_cell.length_c   1.000
_cell.angle_alpha   90.00
_cell.angle_beta   90.00
_cell.angle_gamma   90.00
#
_symmetry.space_group_name_H-M   'P 1'
#
loop_
_entity.id
_entity.type
_entity.pdbx_description
1 polymer ?
#
loop_
_entity_poly.entity_id
_entity_poly.type
_entity_poly.pdbx_seq_one_letter_code
_entity_poly.pdbx_strand_id
1 'polypeptide(L)'
;PAGTGKTYLAVVMAVAALKQGRVKRIILTRPAVEAGESLGFLPGDLKEKVDPYMRPIYDALYAIYGADHTSRLLERGVIEVAPLAYMRGRTLDEAFVILDEAQNTTREQMKMFLTRLGFDSKMIVNGDISQIDLPGHQRSGLIQAQSILKDLPHIGFVNFSSADVVRHPVVAEIIDAYEDSDKTKK
;
A
#
# COMPACT_ATOMS: atom_id res chain seq x y z
N PRO A 1 10.95 -3.73 -4.13
CA PRO A 1 11.74 -3.90 -2.89
C PRO A 1 11.28 -2.97 -1.75
N ALA A 2 11.36 -3.44 -0.51
CA ALA A 2 11.21 -2.60 0.69
C ALA A 2 12.33 -1.54 0.75
N GLY A 3 11.99 -0.33 1.18
CA GLY A 3 12.94 0.79 1.27
C GLY A 3 13.14 1.59 -0.03
N THR A 4 12.42 1.30 -1.11
CA THR A 4 12.45 2.12 -2.35
C THR A 4 11.53 3.34 -2.30
N GLY A 5 10.87 3.59 -1.17
CA GLY A 5 9.94 4.71 -1.01
C GLY A 5 8.63 4.61 -1.79
N LYS A 6 8.31 3.46 -2.42
CA LYS A 6 7.10 3.27 -3.26
C LYS A 6 5.80 3.76 -2.61
N THR A 7 5.56 3.37 -1.35
CA THR A 7 4.37 3.77 -0.59
C THR A 7 4.41 5.25 -0.26
N TYR A 8 5.54 5.74 0.24
CA TYR A 8 5.71 7.15 0.60
C TYR A 8 5.50 8.07 -0.60
N LEU A 9 6.10 7.74 -1.75
CA LEU A 9 5.95 8.51 -2.99
C LEU A 9 4.50 8.55 -3.47
N ALA A 10 3.78 7.41 -3.39
CA ALA A 10 2.37 7.37 -3.73
C ALA A 10 1.54 8.30 -2.84
N VAL A 11 1.78 8.30 -1.52
CA VAL A 11 1.11 9.21 -0.57
C VAL A 11 1.44 10.67 -0.90
N VAL A 12 2.71 11.00 -1.16
CA VAL A 12 3.12 12.36 -1.58
C VAL A 12 2.38 12.80 -2.84
N MET A 13 2.26 11.93 -3.84
CA MET A 13 1.51 12.21 -5.08
C MET A 13 0.01 12.43 -4.82
N ALA A 14 -0.60 11.64 -3.94
CA ALA A 14 -2.00 11.79 -3.57
C ALA A 14 -2.25 13.14 -2.89
N VAL A 15 -1.37 13.51 -1.93
CA VAL A 15 -1.41 14.81 -1.24
C VAL A 15 -1.24 15.96 -2.23
N ALA A 16 -0.30 15.85 -3.17
CA ALA A 16 -0.10 16.87 -4.19
C ALA A 16 -1.36 17.05 -5.06
N ALA A 17 -1.98 15.95 -5.49
CA ALA A 17 -3.21 15.99 -6.28
C ALA A 17 -4.38 16.64 -5.52
N LEU A 18 -4.53 16.31 -4.22
CA LEU A 18 -5.54 16.90 -3.35
C LEU A 18 -5.31 18.41 -3.17
N LYS A 19 -4.08 18.83 -2.87
CA LYS A 19 -3.72 20.26 -2.70
C LYS A 19 -3.94 21.08 -3.97
N GLN A 20 -3.79 20.46 -5.15
CA GLN A 20 -4.01 21.09 -6.45
C GLN A 20 -5.48 21.07 -6.88
N GLY A 21 -6.39 20.52 -6.07
CA GLY A 21 -7.82 20.41 -6.40
C GLY A 21 -8.11 19.44 -7.56
N ARG A 22 -7.16 18.57 -7.92
CA ARG A 22 -7.37 17.56 -8.99
C ARG A 22 -8.24 16.40 -8.53
N VAL A 23 -8.30 16.18 -7.22
CA VAL A 23 -9.17 15.22 -6.54
C VAL A 23 -9.75 15.90 -5.31
N LYS A 24 -10.88 15.40 -4.80
CA LYS A 24 -11.53 15.90 -3.58
C LYS A 24 -11.16 15.12 -2.34
N ARG A 25 -10.70 13.88 -2.48
CA ARG A 25 -10.35 12.99 -1.37
C ARG A 25 -9.21 12.03 -1.69
N ILE A 26 -8.58 11.51 -0.65
CA ILE A 26 -7.57 10.46 -0.72
C ILE A 26 -8.12 9.22 -0.01
N ILE A 27 -8.00 8.05 -0.63
CA ILE A 27 -8.42 6.77 -0.05
C ILE A 27 -7.20 5.85 -0.04
N LEU A 28 -6.79 5.43 1.15
CA LEU A 28 -5.63 4.57 1.38
C LEU A 28 -6.13 3.25 1.94
N THR A 29 -5.74 2.17 1.29
CA THR A 29 -6.19 0.84 1.66
C THR A 29 -5.08 -0.18 1.59
N ARG A 30 -5.19 -1.22 2.41
CA ARG A 30 -4.25 -2.32 2.50
C ARG A 30 -5.05 -3.61 2.70
N PRO A 31 -4.67 -4.74 2.11
CA PRO A 31 -5.31 -6.01 2.41
C PRO A 31 -5.02 -6.39 3.86
N ALA A 32 -6.01 -6.98 4.53
CA ALA A 32 -5.80 -7.59 5.84
C ALA A 32 -5.08 -8.93 5.62
N VAL A 33 -3.84 -9.02 6.08
CA VAL A 33 -3.00 -10.20 5.89
C VAL A 33 -2.34 -10.47 7.23
N GLU A 34 -2.50 -11.71 7.70
CA GLU A 34 -1.91 -12.16 8.96
C GLU A 34 -0.42 -12.38 8.73
N ALA A 35 0.37 -11.31 8.86
CA ALA A 35 1.82 -11.39 8.79
C ALA A 35 2.35 -11.99 10.11
N GLY A 36 2.23 -13.30 10.27
CA GLY A 36 2.80 -14.05 11.40
C GLY A 36 2.05 -13.94 12.73
N GLU A 37 1.18 -12.95 12.91
CA GLU A 37 0.22 -12.85 14.02
C GLU A 37 -1.20 -12.93 13.47
N SER A 38 -2.01 -13.90 13.93
CA SER A 38 -3.40 -13.94 13.50
C SER A 38 -4.15 -12.71 14.02
N LEU A 39 -4.89 -12.04 13.15
CA LEU A 39 -5.78 -10.90 13.49
C LEU A 39 -6.76 -11.27 14.61
N GLY A 40 -7.03 -12.56 14.80
CA GLY A 40 -7.78 -13.12 15.92
C GLY A 40 -7.20 -12.81 17.31
N PHE A 41 -5.88 -12.64 17.47
CA PHE A 41 -5.22 -12.51 18.78
C PHE A 41 -5.07 -11.07 19.28
N LEU A 42 -5.17 -10.07 18.40
CA LEU A 42 -5.11 -8.67 18.83
C LEU A 42 -6.41 -8.32 19.60
N PRO A 43 -6.34 -7.78 20.84
CA PRO A 43 -7.53 -7.35 21.57
C PRO A 43 -8.17 -6.14 20.89
N GLY A 44 -9.48 -5.95 21.08
CA GLY A 44 -10.20 -4.78 20.57
C GLY A 44 -11.18 -5.05 19.44
N ASP A 45 -11.81 -3.98 18.95
CA ASP A 45 -12.70 -4.02 17.80
C ASP A 45 -11.93 -4.27 16.49
N LEU A 46 -12.65 -4.50 15.38
CA LEU A 46 -11.99 -4.79 14.10
C LEU A 46 -11.04 -3.66 13.68
N LYS A 47 -11.36 -2.40 13.98
CA LYS A 47 -10.56 -1.24 13.60
C LYS A 47 -9.26 -1.19 14.39
N GLU A 48 -9.33 -1.40 15.70
CA GLU A 48 -8.16 -1.49 16.59
C GLU A 48 -7.20 -2.60 16.17
N LYS A 49 -7.72 -3.72 15.65
CA LYS A 49 -6.92 -4.84 15.14
C LYS A 49 -6.21 -4.53 13.82
N VAL A 50 -6.77 -3.68 12.94
CA VAL A 50 -6.14 -3.37 11.63
C VAL A 50 -5.23 -2.14 11.69
N ASP A 51 -5.42 -1.26 12.68
CA ASP A 51 -4.66 -0.01 12.84
C ASP A 51 -3.12 -0.20 12.82
N PRO A 52 -2.52 -1.23 13.47
CA PRO A 52 -1.08 -1.46 13.40
C PRO A 52 -0.57 -1.64 11.97
N TYR A 53 -1.32 -2.32 11.11
CA TYR A 53 -0.96 -2.55 9.71
C TYR A 53 -1.07 -1.29 8.85
N MET A 54 -1.87 -0.32 9.29
CA MET A 54 -2.03 0.97 8.62
C MET A 54 -1.00 2.01 9.11
N ARG A 55 -0.22 1.70 10.15
CA ARG A 55 0.74 2.63 10.77
C ARG A 55 1.72 3.27 9.76
N PRO A 56 2.34 2.54 8.81
CA PRO A 56 3.25 3.17 7.84
C PRO A 56 2.56 4.24 6.98
N ILE A 57 1.27 4.07 6.69
CA ILE A 57 0.47 5.03 5.93
C ILE A 57 0.24 6.30 6.76
N TYR A 58 -0.12 6.14 8.04
CA TYR A 58 -0.28 7.26 8.96
C TYR A 58 1.04 8.03 9.14
N ASP A 59 2.16 7.34 9.33
CA ASP A 59 3.46 7.99 9.51
C ASP A 59 3.85 8.81 8.26
N ALA A 60 3.56 8.31 7.05
CA ALA A 60 3.77 9.05 5.81
C ALA A 60 2.90 10.33 5.75
N LEU A 61 1.63 10.25 6.16
CA LEU A 61 0.75 11.42 6.23
C LEU A 61 1.21 12.43 7.28
N TYR A 62 1.62 11.96 8.46
CA TYR A 62 2.12 12.80 9.54
C TYR A 62 3.41 13.52 9.14
N ALA A 63 4.29 12.87 8.39
CA ALA A 63 5.50 13.51 7.86
C ALA A 63 5.17 14.68 6.89
N ILE A 64 4.03 14.64 6.20
CA ILE A 64 3.66 15.63 5.18
C ILE A 64 2.77 16.74 5.73
N TYR A 65 1.78 16.40 6.56
CA TYR A 65 0.78 17.33 7.09
C TYR A 65 0.97 17.67 8.57
N GLY A 66 1.73 16.88 9.31
CA GLY A 66 1.70 16.86 10.77
C GLY A 66 0.54 16.03 11.31
N ALA A 67 0.63 15.65 12.59
CA ALA A 67 -0.38 14.83 13.26
C ALA A 67 -1.75 15.53 13.31
N ASP A 68 -1.80 16.75 13.87
CA ASP A 68 -3.07 17.47 14.09
C ASP A 68 -3.84 17.77 12.80
N HIS A 69 -3.11 18.07 11.72
CA HIS A 69 -3.75 18.34 10.43
C HIS A 69 -4.25 17.04 9.79
N THR A 70 -3.46 15.97 9.84
CA THR A 70 -3.89 14.65 9.36
C THR A 70 -5.16 14.19 10.07
N SER A 71 -5.23 14.31 11.40
CA SER A 71 -6.44 13.96 12.18
C SER A 71 -7.67 14.74 11.72
N ARG A 72 -7.55 16.05 11.51
CA ARG A 72 -8.67 16.87 10.99
C ARG A 72 -9.13 16.45 9.59
N LEU A 73 -8.21 16.01 8.72
CA LEU A 73 -8.55 15.55 7.37
C LEU A 73 -9.23 14.17 7.40
N LEU A 74 -8.81 13.29 8.32
CA LEU A 74 -9.44 11.99 8.57
C LEU A 74 -10.86 12.16 9.10
N GLU A 75 -11.04 13.00 10.13
CA GLU A 75 -12.36 13.28 10.73
C GLU A 75 -13.36 13.86 9.71
N ARG A 76 -12.89 14.69 8.78
CA ARG A 76 -13.71 15.26 7.70
C ARG A 76 -13.96 14.29 6.54
N GLY A 77 -13.35 13.11 6.54
CA GLY A 77 -13.43 12.15 5.44
C GLY A 77 -12.73 12.61 4.15
N VAL A 78 -11.88 13.63 4.23
CA VAL A 78 -11.03 14.10 3.10
C VAL A 78 -9.92 13.08 2.85
N ILE A 79 -9.39 12.48 3.91
CA ILE A 79 -8.52 11.32 3.85
C ILE A 79 -9.27 10.16 4.49
N GLU A 80 -9.27 9.00 3.85
CA GLU A 80 -9.83 7.77 4.37
C GLU A 80 -8.72 6.71 4.42
N VAL A 81 -8.53 6.07 5.57
CA VAL A 81 -7.63 4.92 5.73
C VAL A 81 -8.50 3.75 6.16
N ALA A 82 -8.61 2.72 5.32
CA ALA A 82 -9.52 1.61 5.58
C ALA A 82 -9.01 0.28 5.00
N PRO A 83 -9.38 -0.87 5.58
CA PRO A 83 -9.06 -2.18 5.02
C PRO A 83 -9.65 -2.39 3.61
N LEU A 84 -9.02 -3.22 2.78
CA LEU A 84 -9.45 -3.48 1.39
C LEU A 84 -10.92 -3.93 1.27
N ALA A 85 -11.43 -4.64 2.27
CA ALA A 85 -12.81 -5.11 2.30
C ALA A 85 -13.84 -3.96 2.20
N TYR A 86 -13.49 -2.77 2.70
CA TYR A 86 -14.37 -1.58 2.70
C TYR A 86 -14.54 -0.97 1.31
N MET A 87 -13.75 -1.41 0.33
CA MET A 87 -13.86 -0.95 -1.06
C MET A 87 -15.00 -1.65 -1.81
N ARG A 88 -15.51 -2.77 -1.27
CA ARG A 88 -16.55 -3.56 -1.93
C ARG A 88 -17.83 -2.74 -2.15
N GLY A 89 -18.37 -2.81 -3.37
CA GLY A 89 -19.64 -2.16 -3.72
C GLY A 89 -19.55 -0.64 -3.88
N ARG A 90 -18.36 -0.04 -3.76
CA ARG A 90 -18.17 1.41 -3.95
C ARG A 90 -17.83 1.76 -5.39
N THR A 91 -18.13 3.00 -5.75
CA THR A 91 -17.49 3.70 -6.86
C THR A 91 -16.67 4.84 -6.25
N LEU A 92 -15.40 4.92 -6.62
CA LEU A 92 -14.46 5.86 -6.04
C LEU A 92 -14.26 7.02 -7.01
N ASP A 93 -15.24 7.92 -7.04
CA ASP A 93 -15.19 9.16 -7.83
C ASP A 93 -14.42 10.27 -7.12
N GLU A 94 -13.84 11.17 -7.93
CA GLU A 94 -13.06 12.35 -7.53
C GLU A 94 -12.00 12.05 -6.45
N ALA A 95 -11.37 10.88 -6.54
CA ALA A 95 -10.50 10.32 -5.50
C ALA A 95 -9.11 9.96 -6.01
N PHE A 96 -8.11 10.17 -5.16
CA PHE A 96 -6.81 9.51 -5.32
C PHE A 96 -6.77 8.28 -4.42
N VAL A 97 -6.73 7.10 -5.03
CA VAL A 97 -6.84 5.81 -4.36
C VAL A 97 -5.49 5.10 -4.35
N ILE A 98 -5.06 4.59 -3.21
CA ILE A 98 -3.84 3.80 -3.06
C ILE A 98 -4.18 2.47 -2.42
N LEU A 99 -3.83 1.38 -3.11
CA LEU A 99 -3.74 0.04 -2.52
C LEU A 99 -2.28 -0.26 -2.23
N ASP A 100 -1.93 -0.35 -0.95
CA ASP A 100 -0.59 -0.74 -0.49
C ASP A 100 -0.54 -2.24 -0.16
N GLU A 101 0.67 -2.81 -0.19
CA GLU A 101 0.93 -4.25 -0.05
C GLU A 101 0.08 -5.16 -0.96
N ALA A 102 -0.12 -4.72 -2.19
CA ALA A 102 -0.98 -5.39 -3.15
C ALA A 102 -0.51 -6.80 -3.51
N GLN A 103 0.77 -7.15 -3.26
CA GLN A 103 1.25 -8.51 -3.44
C GLN A 103 0.47 -9.53 -2.61
N ASN A 104 -0.13 -9.07 -1.51
CA ASN A 104 -0.93 -9.88 -0.60
C ASN A 104 -2.44 -9.83 -0.91
N THR A 105 -2.81 -9.49 -2.14
CA THR A 105 -4.19 -9.63 -2.62
C THR A 105 -4.38 -10.90 -3.41
N THR A 106 -5.57 -11.51 -3.31
CA THR A 106 -5.97 -12.55 -4.27
C THR A 106 -6.36 -11.91 -5.60
N ARG A 107 -6.49 -12.74 -6.64
CA ARG A 107 -7.03 -12.35 -7.95
C ARG A 107 -8.38 -11.64 -7.83
N GLU A 108 -9.28 -12.20 -7.04
CA GLU A 108 -10.65 -11.72 -6.87
C GLU A 108 -10.65 -10.35 -6.17
N GLN A 109 -9.82 -10.18 -5.14
CA GLN A 109 -9.65 -8.91 -4.44
C GLN A 109 -9.06 -7.84 -5.36
N MET A 110 -8.02 -8.17 -6.13
CA MET A 110 -7.41 -7.26 -7.10
C MET A 110 -8.43 -6.82 -8.16
N LYS A 111 -9.16 -7.76 -8.76
CA LYS A 111 -10.22 -7.44 -9.74
C LYS A 111 -11.33 -6.60 -9.11
N MET A 112 -11.77 -6.95 -7.89
CA MET A 112 -12.77 -6.19 -7.15
C MET A 112 -12.32 -4.74 -6.97
N PHE A 113 -11.08 -4.53 -6.53
CA PHE A 113 -10.52 -3.21 -6.26
C PHE A 113 -10.33 -2.37 -7.52
N LEU A 114 -9.69 -2.90 -8.56
CA LEU A 114 -9.44 -2.18 -9.81
C LEU A 114 -10.74 -1.69 -10.48
N THR A 115 -11.83 -2.46 -10.35
CA THR A 115 -13.15 -2.09 -10.88
C THR A 115 -13.92 -1.08 -10.02
N ARG A 116 -13.33 -0.55 -8.93
CA ARG A 116 -13.93 0.53 -8.12
C ARG A 116 -13.55 1.92 -8.62
N LEU A 117 -12.59 2.04 -9.55
CA LEU A 117 -12.15 3.34 -10.09
C LEU A 117 -13.32 4.10 -10.72
N GLY A 118 -13.62 5.29 -10.21
CA GLY A 118 -14.66 6.18 -10.73
C GLY A 118 -14.11 7.27 -11.65
N PHE A 119 -14.96 8.23 -11.98
CA PHE A 119 -14.57 9.40 -12.78
C PHE A 119 -13.66 10.34 -12.00
N ASP A 120 -12.85 11.12 -12.73
CA ASP A 120 -11.92 12.14 -12.19
C ASP A 120 -11.05 11.62 -11.04
N SER A 121 -10.65 10.35 -11.16
CA SER A 121 -9.94 9.62 -10.12
C SER A 121 -8.64 9.03 -10.64
N LYS A 122 -7.72 8.78 -9.71
CA LYS A 122 -6.44 8.15 -9.99
C LYS A 122 -6.18 7.04 -8.99
N MET A 123 -5.64 5.93 -9.46
CA MET A 123 -5.34 4.77 -8.62
C MET A 123 -3.86 4.41 -8.73
N ILE A 124 -3.24 4.17 -7.58
CA ILE A 124 -1.92 3.55 -7.49
C ILE A 124 -2.05 2.23 -6.75
N VAL A 125 -1.45 1.19 -7.31
CA VAL A 125 -1.36 -0.13 -6.68
C VAL A 125 0.12 -0.42 -6.44
N ASN A 126 0.51 -0.50 -5.17
CA ASN A 126 1.88 -0.72 -4.74
C ASN A 126 2.03 -2.10 -4.12
N GLY A 127 3.16 -2.76 -4.36
CA GLY A 127 3.49 -4.01 -3.68
C GLY A 127 4.94 -4.43 -3.94
N ASP A 128 5.35 -5.51 -3.28
CA ASP A 128 6.66 -6.12 -3.44
C ASP A 128 6.52 -7.62 -3.73
N ILE A 129 6.78 -8.05 -4.96
CA ILE A 129 6.52 -9.43 -5.40
C ILE A 129 7.38 -10.48 -4.68
N SER A 130 8.44 -10.07 -3.98
CA SER A 130 9.27 -10.95 -3.14
C SER A 130 8.70 -11.18 -1.73
N GLN A 131 7.69 -10.42 -1.32
CA GLN A 131 7.10 -10.43 0.03
C GLN A 131 5.64 -10.88 0.00
N ILE A 132 5.38 -12.02 -0.64
CA ILE A 132 4.03 -12.60 -0.74
C ILE A 132 3.75 -13.45 0.50
N ASP A 133 2.84 -12.97 1.33
CA ASP A 133 2.40 -13.60 2.59
C ASP A 133 1.04 -14.32 2.45
N LEU A 134 0.59 -14.58 1.22
CA LEU A 134 -0.70 -15.23 0.98
C LEU A 134 -0.70 -16.69 1.47
N PRO A 135 -1.75 -17.11 2.22
CA PRO A 135 -1.84 -18.48 2.71
C PRO A 135 -2.11 -19.46 1.56
N GLY A 136 -1.52 -20.66 1.65
CA GLY A 136 -1.89 -21.80 0.81
C GLY A 136 -1.44 -21.74 -0.65
N HIS A 137 -0.20 -21.28 -0.92
CA HIS A 137 0.38 -21.22 -2.28
C HIS A 137 -0.50 -20.50 -3.32
N GLN A 138 -1.39 -19.62 -2.87
CA GLN A 138 -2.26 -18.86 -3.76
C GLN A 138 -1.42 -17.91 -4.60
N ARG A 139 -1.78 -17.78 -5.88
CA ARG A 139 -1.11 -16.82 -6.78
C ARG A 139 -1.54 -15.40 -6.41
N SER A 140 -0.56 -14.51 -6.29
CA SER A 140 -0.80 -13.09 -6.05
C SER A 140 -1.60 -12.45 -7.17
N GLY A 141 -2.64 -11.70 -6.78
CA GLY A 141 -3.45 -10.88 -7.68
C GLY A 141 -2.62 -9.78 -8.35
N LEU A 142 -1.58 -9.26 -7.70
CA LEU A 142 -0.69 -8.24 -8.27
C LEU A 142 0.09 -8.78 -9.47
N ILE A 143 0.74 -9.94 -9.31
CA ILE A 143 1.51 -10.59 -10.39
C ILE A 143 0.60 -10.88 -11.58
N GLN A 144 -0.61 -11.38 -11.31
CA GLN A 144 -1.56 -11.68 -12.38
C GLN A 144 -2.06 -10.40 -13.08
N ALA A 145 -2.36 -9.35 -12.32
CA ALA A 145 -2.80 -8.06 -12.87
C ALA A 145 -1.72 -7.46 -13.79
N GLN A 146 -0.44 -7.54 -13.42
CA GLN A 146 0.66 -7.12 -14.29
C GLN A 146 0.61 -7.83 -15.65
N SER A 147 0.43 -9.16 -15.67
CA SER A 147 0.34 -9.91 -16.92
C SER A 147 -0.92 -9.62 -17.73
N ILE A 148 -2.08 -9.42 -17.08
CA ILE A 148 -3.37 -9.23 -17.76
C ILE A 148 -3.51 -7.81 -18.31
N LEU A 149 -2.98 -6.82 -17.59
CA LEU A 149 -3.26 -5.40 -17.83
C LEU A 149 -2.12 -4.67 -18.56
N LYS A 150 -1.00 -5.34 -18.86
CA LYS A 150 0.20 -4.76 -19.51
C LYS A 150 -0.07 -4.02 -20.82
N ASP A 151 -1.08 -4.44 -21.58
CA ASP A 151 -1.38 -3.91 -22.91
C ASP A 151 -2.49 -2.83 -22.87
N LEU A 152 -2.99 -2.46 -21.68
CA LEU A 152 -4.02 -1.44 -21.54
C LEU A 152 -3.39 -0.03 -21.53
N PRO A 153 -3.79 0.87 -22.44
CA PRO A 153 -3.08 2.14 -22.67
C PRO A 153 -3.13 3.12 -21.50
N HIS A 154 -4.11 2.97 -20.60
CA HIS A 154 -4.30 3.85 -19.45
C HIS A 154 -3.64 3.32 -18.17
N ILE A 155 -2.92 2.20 -18.24
CA ILE A 155 -2.26 1.57 -17.10
C ILE A 155 -0.75 1.61 -17.31
N GLY A 156 -0.05 2.24 -16.37
CA GLY A 156 1.41 2.28 -16.34
C GLY A 156 1.96 1.31 -15.29
N PHE A 157 3.09 0.68 -15.60
CA PHE A 157 3.85 -0.14 -14.67
C PHE A 157 5.19 0.51 -14.38
N VAL A 158 5.48 0.73 -13.09
CA VAL A 158 6.75 1.31 -12.63
C VAL A 158 7.41 0.27 -11.73
N ASN A 159 8.59 -0.19 -12.15
CA ASN A 159 9.36 -1.18 -11.41
C ASN A 159 10.56 -0.51 -10.74
N PHE A 160 10.61 -0.61 -9.42
CA PHE A 160 11.77 -0.20 -8.64
C PHE A 160 12.74 -1.38 -8.49
N SER A 161 14.02 -1.08 -8.48
CA SER A 161 15.13 -2.00 -8.31
C SER A 161 15.80 -1.80 -6.96
N SER A 162 16.78 -2.65 -6.63
CA SER A 162 17.62 -2.46 -5.45
C SER A 162 18.44 -1.16 -5.51
N ALA A 163 18.72 -0.64 -6.71
CA ALA A 163 19.44 0.62 -6.88
C ALA A 163 18.61 1.84 -6.43
N ASP A 164 17.28 1.70 -6.33
CA ASP A 164 16.37 2.76 -5.88
C ASP A 164 16.16 2.75 -4.35
N VAL A 165 16.82 1.83 -3.63
CA VAL A 165 16.72 1.72 -2.18
C VAL A 165 17.61 2.78 -1.54
N VAL A 166 16.98 3.74 -0.85
CA VAL A 166 17.68 4.75 -0.07
C VAL A 166 17.56 4.39 1.40
N ARG A 167 18.68 3.98 2.00
CA ARG A 167 18.77 3.62 3.43
C ARG A 167 19.93 4.36 4.07
N HIS A 168 19.85 4.52 5.38
CA HIS A 168 20.96 5.03 6.17
C HIS A 168 22.17 4.06 6.03
N PRO A 169 23.42 4.56 5.90
CA PRO A 169 24.60 3.70 5.70
C PRO A 169 24.73 2.58 6.74
N VAL A 170 24.50 2.89 8.02
CA VAL A 170 24.50 1.89 9.11
C VAL A 170 23.49 0.75 8.88
N VAL A 171 22.32 1.03 8.30
CA VAL A 171 21.33 -0.03 8.01
C VAL A 171 21.84 -0.95 6.90
N ALA A 172 22.57 -0.43 5.92
CA ALA A 172 23.21 -1.25 4.89
C ALA A 172 24.30 -2.14 5.51
N GLU A 173 25.18 -1.57 6.35
CA GLU A 173 26.21 -2.33 7.06
C GLU A 173 25.64 -3.48 7.90
N ILE A 174 24.51 -3.25 8.57
CA ILE A 174 23.81 -4.30 9.34
C ILE A 174 23.31 -5.41 8.41
N ILE A 175 22.70 -5.06 7.27
CA ILE A 175 22.18 -6.06 6.32
C ILE A 175 23.33 -6.91 5.77
N ASP A 176 24.42 -6.27 5.35
CA ASP A 176 25.61 -6.95 4.81
C ASP A 176 26.20 -7.93 5.83
N ALA A 177 26.28 -7.52 7.11
CA ALA A 177 26.77 -8.39 8.18
C ALA A 177 25.90 -9.65 8.40
N TYR A 178 24.57 -9.53 8.26
CA TYR A 178 23.66 -10.68 8.34
C TYR A 178 23.78 -11.58 7.10
N GLU A 179 23.86 -11.01 5.90
CA GLU A 179 24.01 -11.78 4.66
C GLU A 179 25.32 -12.60 4.65
N ASP A 180 26.42 -12.05 5.16
CA ASP A 180 27.70 -12.74 5.21
C ASP A 180 27.73 -13.87 6.26
N SER A 181 27.04 -13.68 7.39
CA SER A 181 26.81 -14.77 8.36
C SER A 181 26.01 -15.92 7.72
N ASP A 182 24.96 -15.61 6.97
CA ASP A 182 24.09 -16.63 6.36
C ASP A 182 24.78 -17.37 5.20
N LYS A 183 25.69 -16.73 4.46
CA LYS A 183 26.56 -17.39 3.47
C LYS A 183 27.54 -18.36 4.11
N THR A 184 28.07 -18.03 5.29
CA THR A 184 29.05 -18.86 6.01
C THR A 184 28.43 -20.11 6.64
N LYS A 185 27.10 -20.16 6.78
CA LYS A 185 26.34 -21.32 7.29
C LYS A 185 25.87 -22.30 6.20
N LYS A 186 26.11 -22.01 4.93
CA LYS A 186 25.85 -22.92 3.79
C LYS A 186 27.13 -23.63 3.37
#